data_AF-A0AA42RXJ8-F1
#
_entry.id   AF-A0AA42RXJ8-F1
#
_cell.length_a   1.000
_cell.length_b   1.000
_cell.length_c   1.000
_cell.angle_alpha   90.00
_cell.angle_beta   90.00
_cell.angle_gamma   90.00
#
_symmetry.space_group_name_H-M   'P 1'
#
loop_
_entity.id
_entity.type
_entity.pdbx_description
1 polymer ?
#
loop_
_entity_poly.entity_id
_entity_poly.type
_entity_poly.pdbx_seq_one_letter_code
_entity_poly.pdbx_strand_id
1 'polypeptide(L)'
;MRDYQWLHEYCLNRFGSAQALEAFLPQPRTPAQLRDIPDDRYLSTLALRVFRAGLKHSLVDAKWPSFEQVFFGFDPQKVVLMGAEHLERLMHDERIIRHLGKLKSVPRNAQMVLDVAKEKGSFGAFIADWPETDIVGLWKYLAKHGNQLGGLSAPRFLRMVGKDTFIPTDDMAAALIAQKIIDKPPTSQRDLALVQQAFNQWHAESGRPLCQLSVMLAHTVNH
;
A
#
# COMPACT_ATOMS: atom_id res chain seq x y z
N MET A 1 -21.33 7.77 -14.06
CA MET A 1 -19.90 7.95 -13.77
C MET A 1 -19.34 8.96 -14.76
N ARG A 2 -18.51 9.92 -14.31
CA ARG A 2 -17.78 10.80 -15.24
C ARG A 2 -16.68 9.97 -15.92
N ASP A 3 -16.45 10.21 -17.21
CA ASP A 3 -15.40 9.53 -17.96
C ASP A 3 -14.00 10.05 -17.60
N TYR A 4 -12.97 9.38 -18.13
CA TYR A 4 -11.60 9.83 -17.96
C TYR A 4 -11.34 11.22 -18.57
N GLN A 5 -12.01 11.60 -19.67
CA GLN A 5 -11.82 12.89 -20.30
C GLN A 5 -12.14 14.04 -19.32
N TRP A 6 -13.28 13.95 -18.63
CA TRP A 6 -13.64 14.92 -17.60
C TRP A 6 -12.59 15.00 -16.48
N LEU A 7 -12.11 13.84 -16.01
CA LEU A 7 -11.10 13.78 -14.94
C LEU A 7 -9.79 14.46 -15.37
N HIS A 8 -9.35 14.19 -16.60
CA HIS A 8 -8.15 14.75 -17.17
C HIS A 8 -8.25 16.28 -17.33
N GLU A 9 -9.34 16.77 -17.92
CA GLU A 9 -9.59 18.20 -18.10
C GLU A 9 -9.66 18.94 -16.75
N TYR A 10 -10.30 18.35 -15.74
CA TYR A 10 -10.35 18.92 -14.40
C TYR A 10 -8.94 19.07 -13.82
N CYS A 11 -8.12 18.03 -13.89
CA CYS A 11 -6.74 18.07 -13.41
C CYS A 11 -5.88 19.05 -14.20
N LEU A 12 -6.01 19.12 -15.54
CA LEU A 12 -5.27 20.10 -16.33
C LEU A 12 -5.59 21.54 -15.90
N ASN A 13 -6.85 21.85 -15.66
CA ASN A 13 -7.27 23.17 -15.18
C ASN A 13 -6.72 23.46 -13.77
N ARG A 14 -6.71 22.45 -12.88
CA ARG A 14 -6.20 22.60 -11.51
C ARG A 14 -4.68 22.79 -11.45
N PHE A 15 -3.93 22.03 -12.25
CA PHE A 15 -2.46 22.05 -12.26
C PHE A 15 -1.88 23.09 -13.23
N GLY A 16 -2.71 23.69 -14.08
CA GLY A 16 -2.35 24.74 -15.03
C GLY A 16 -1.64 24.26 -16.29
N SER A 17 -1.11 23.03 -16.32
CA SER A 17 -0.54 22.42 -17.53
C SER A 17 -0.44 20.90 -17.41
N ALA A 18 -0.32 20.22 -18.55
CA ALA A 18 -0.03 18.79 -18.61
C ALA A 18 1.33 18.46 -17.98
N GLN A 19 2.35 19.29 -18.22
CA GLN A 19 3.69 19.09 -17.66
C GLN A 19 3.68 19.12 -16.13
N ALA A 20 2.98 20.10 -15.53
CA ALA A 20 2.86 20.21 -14.08
C ALA A 20 2.10 19.02 -13.47
N LEU A 21 1.05 18.56 -14.15
CA LEU A 21 0.31 17.36 -13.75
C LEU A 21 1.21 16.12 -13.80
N GLU A 22 1.86 15.83 -14.93
CA GLU A 22 2.71 14.64 -15.08
C GLU A 22 3.90 14.63 -14.10
N ALA A 23 4.48 15.80 -13.82
CA ALA A 23 5.56 15.93 -12.84
C ALA A 23 5.11 15.64 -11.39
N PHE A 24 3.82 15.80 -11.10
CA PHE A 24 3.23 15.54 -9.79
C PHE A 24 2.76 14.09 -9.62
N LEU A 25 2.36 13.43 -10.71
CA LEU A 25 1.74 12.11 -10.65
C LEU A 25 2.75 11.00 -10.29
N PRO A 26 2.36 10.04 -9.42
CA PRO A 26 3.23 8.93 -9.06
C PRO A 26 3.39 7.96 -10.23
N GLN A 27 4.57 7.33 -10.31
CA GLN A 27 4.85 6.26 -11.27
C GLN A 27 4.92 4.91 -10.55
N PRO A 28 4.20 3.88 -11.01
CA PRO A 28 4.36 2.54 -10.48
C PRO A 28 5.70 1.96 -10.95
N ARG A 29 6.20 0.96 -10.21
CA ARG A 29 7.30 0.13 -10.67
C ARG A 29 6.80 -0.84 -11.72
N THR A 30 7.67 -1.15 -12.68
CA THR A 30 7.42 -2.24 -13.64
C THR A 30 7.40 -3.60 -12.92
N PRO A 31 6.78 -4.64 -13.51
CA PRO A 31 6.83 -5.99 -12.94
C PRO A 31 8.26 -6.48 -12.68
N ALA A 32 9.22 -6.20 -13.57
CA ALA A 32 10.62 -6.56 -13.37
C ALA A 32 11.21 -5.88 -12.13
N GLN A 33 10.99 -4.57 -11.96
CA GLN A 33 11.46 -3.82 -10.79
C GLN A 33 10.79 -4.25 -9.48
N LEU A 34 9.56 -4.78 -9.51
CA LEU A 34 8.91 -5.37 -8.33
C LEU A 34 9.55 -6.71 -7.96
N ARG A 35 9.81 -7.57 -8.96
CA ARG A 35 10.47 -8.86 -8.74
C ARG A 35 11.90 -8.73 -8.21
N ASP A 36 12.61 -7.67 -8.60
CA ASP A 36 13.97 -7.39 -8.17
C ASP A 36 14.08 -6.92 -6.70
N ILE A 37 12.97 -6.55 -6.07
CA ILE A 37 12.95 -6.21 -4.64
C ILE A 37 13.12 -7.50 -3.83
N PRO A 38 14.16 -7.62 -2.99
CA PRO A 38 14.34 -8.80 -2.17
C PRO A 38 13.34 -8.84 -1.00
N ASP A 39 13.06 -10.04 -0.52
CA ASP A 39 12.00 -10.32 0.47
C ASP A 39 12.21 -9.57 1.81
N ASP A 40 13.46 -9.31 2.19
CA ASP A 40 13.81 -8.54 3.39
C ASP A 40 13.36 -7.07 3.27
N ARG A 41 13.48 -6.46 2.09
CA ARG A 41 13.01 -5.09 1.82
C ARG A 41 11.48 -5.03 1.79
N TYR A 42 10.81 -6.07 1.31
CA TYR A 42 9.36 -6.19 1.44
C TYR A 42 8.92 -6.27 2.91
N LEU A 43 9.58 -7.11 3.71
CA LEU A 43 9.28 -7.26 5.13
C LEU A 43 9.55 -5.95 5.91
N SER A 44 10.67 -5.27 5.63
CA SER A 44 10.98 -3.95 6.18
C SER A 44 9.88 -2.94 5.82
N THR A 45 9.45 -2.88 4.56
CA THR A 45 8.41 -1.93 4.12
C THR A 45 7.03 -2.25 4.72
N LEU A 46 6.67 -3.53 4.87
CA LEU A 46 5.47 -3.97 5.58
C LEU A 46 5.49 -3.47 7.04
N ALA A 47 6.58 -3.73 7.75
CA ALA A 47 6.75 -3.28 9.12
C ALA A 47 6.69 -1.74 9.21
N LEU A 48 7.38 -1.02 8.32
CA LEU A 48 7.39 0.44 8.29
C LEU A 48 5.98 0.99 8.14
N ARG A 49 5.19 0.41 7.23
CA ARG A 49 3.81 0.82 7.03
C ARG A 49 2.95 0.59 8.28
N VAL A 50 3.10 -0.54 8.95
CA VAL A 50 2.41 -0.85 10.21
C VAL A 50 2.80 0.13 11.31
N PHE A 51 4.08 0.46 11.45
CA PHE A 51 4.55 1.40 12.47
C PHE A 51 4.10 2.84 12.19
N ARG A 52 4.14 3.29 10.92
CA ARG A 52 3.61 4.59 10.49
C ARG A 52 2.10 4.74 10.67
N ALA A 53 1.32 3.65 10.80
CA ALA A 53 -0.12 3.76 11.05
C ALA A 53 -0.40 4.42 12.41
N GLY A 54 -1.02 5.61 12.39
CA GLY A 54 -1.38 6.36 13.59
C GLY A 54 -0.23 7.14 14.24
N LEU A 55 0.92 7.29 13.57
CA LEU A 55 2.08 8.04 14.07
C LEU A 55 2.60 9.01 13.02
N LYS A 56 3.28 10.07 13.47
CA LYS A 56 4.00 10.99 12.58
C LYS A 56 5.08 10.21 11.82
N HIS A 57 5.05 10.23 10.49
CA HIS A 57 5.97 9.43 9.68
C HIS A 57 7.44 9.76 9.98
N SER A 58 7.80 11.03 10.11
CA SER A 58 9.16 11.46 10.43
C SER A 58 9.72 10.87 11.73
N LEU A 59 8.86 10.66 12.75
CA LEU A 59 9.26 10.04 14.01
C LEU A 59 9.59 8.56 13.82
N VAL A 60 8.79 7.85 13.02
CA VAL A 60 9.04 6.43 12.71
C VAL A 60 10.31 6.29 11.88
N ASP A 61 10.46 7.16 10.87
CA ASP A 61 11.57 7.15 9.92
C ASP A 61 12.90 7.40 10.62
N ALA A 62 12.95 8.34 11.57
CA ALA A 62 14.14 8.62 12.37
C ALA A 62 14.59 7.41 13.21
N LYS A 63 13.67 6.52 13.58
CA LYS A 63 13.97 5.30 14.35
C LYS A 63 14.24 4.08 13.46
N TRP A 64 13.99 4.17 12.15
CA TRP A 64 14.07 3.02 11.25
C TRP A 64 15.44 2.34 11.20
N PRO A 65 16.59 3.05 11.27
CA PRO A 65 17.89 2.39 11.36
C PRO A 65 18.03 1.44 12.57
N SER A 66 17.41 1.78 13.70
CA SER A 66 17.37 0.90 14.88
C SER A 66 16.48 -0.31 14.65
N PHE A 67 15.35 -0.13 13.93
CA PHE A 67 14.48 -1.24 13.52
C PHE A 67 15.23 -2.24 12.63
N GLU A 68 15.98 -1.76 11.64
CA GLU A 68 16.82 -2.62 10.78
C GLU A 68 17.80 -3.45 11.63
N GLN A 69 18.39 -2.89 12.69
CA GLN A 69 19.29 -3.65 13.57
C GLN A 69 18.56 -4.71 14.41
N VAL A 70 17.49 -4.34 15.11
CA VAL A 70 16.82 -5.26 16.05
C VAL A 70 16.03 -6.37 15.35
N PHE A 71 15.64 -6.15 14.09
CA PHE A 71 15.00 -7.16 13.24
C PHE A 71 15.99 -7.80 12.25
N PHE A 72 17.29 -7.77 12.52
CA PHE A 72 18.31 -8.50 11.75
C PHE A 72 18.29 -8.19 10.23
N GLY A 73 18.18 -6.91 9.88
CA GLY A 73 18.03 -6.44 8.50
C GLY A 73 16.71 -6.84 7.86
N PHE A 74 15.71 -7.22 8.66
CA PHE A 74 14.44 -7.80 8.20
C PHE A 74 14.60 -9.07 7.36
N ASP A 75 15.66 -9.84 7.55
CA ASP A 75 15.80 -11.17 6.95
C ASP A 75 14.62 -12.06 7.41
N PRO A 76 13.69 -12.46 6.52
CA PRO A 76 12.50 -13.19 6.93
C PRO A 76 12.82 -14.52 7.64
N GLN A 77 13.90 -15.19 7.26
CA GLN A 77 14.33 -16.46 7.87
C GLN A 77 14.79 -16.28 9.32
N LYS A 78 15.38 -15.14 9.65
CA LYS A 78 15.78 -14.82 11.03
C LYS A 78 14.60 -14.29 11.83
N VAL A 79 13.83 -13.39 11.22
CA VAL A 79 12.75 -12.68 11.91
C VAL A 79 11.61 -13.62 12.28
N VAL A 80 11.30 -14.62 11.45
CA VAL A 80 10.25 -15.60 11.75
C VAL A 80 10.54 -16.41 13.02
N LEU A 81 11.83 -16.58 13.38
CA LEU A 81 12.27 -17.31 14.57
C LEU A 81 12.21 -16.46 15.87
N MET A 82 11.84 -15.18 15.78
CA MET A 82 11.74 -14.31 16.95
C MET A 82 10.54 -14.70 17.83
N GLY A 83 10.83 -15.41 18.92
CA GLY A 83 9.84 -15.81 19.92
C GLY A 83 9.28 -14.66 20.77
N ALA A 84 8.24 -14.94 21.54
CA ALA A 84 7.54 -13.96 22.38
C ALA A 84 8.48 -13.25 23.37
N GLU A 85 9.35 -13.99 24.06
CA GLU A 85 10.29 -13.42 25.02
C GLU A 85 11.25 -12.40 24.39
N HIS A 86 11.69 -12.64 23.14
CA HIS A 86 12.54 -11.70 22.43
C HIS A 86 11.78 -10.40 22.17
N LEU A 87 10.53 -10.49 21.70
CA LEU A 87 9.69 -9.32 21.44
C LEU A 87 9.35 -8.55 22.73
N GLU A 88 9.21 -9.24 23.85
CA GLU A 88 9.03 -8.63 25.17
C GLU A 88 10.30 -7.88 25.60
N ARG A 89 11.50 -8.43 25.37
CA ARG A 89 12.74 -7.69 25.60
C ARG A 89 12.83 -6.41 24.76
N LEU A 90 12.36 -6.44 23.50
CA LEU A 90 12.30 -5.25 22.64
C LEU A 90 11.38 -4.16 23.18
N MET A 91 10.40 -4.48 24.05
CA MET A 91 9.59 -3.46 24.73
C MET A 91 10.40 -2.61 25.72
N HIS A 92 11.64 -2.98 26.03
CA HIS A 92 12.54 -2.18 26.87
C HIS A 92 13.56 -1.38 26.04
N ASP A 93 13.60 -1.54 24.72
CA ASP A 93 14.53 -0.81 23.86
C ASP A 93 13.95 0.56 23.47
N GLU A 94 14.56 1.64 23.98
CA GLU A 94 14.11 3.02 23.75
C GLU A 94 14.41 3.53 22.33
N ARG A 95 15.29 2.83 21.62
CA ARG A 95 15.68 3.20 20.25
C ARG A 95 14.52 2.98 19.29
N ILE A 96 13.61 2.06 19.59
CA ILE A 96 12.45 1.71 18.76
C ILE A 96 11.12 2.22 19.34
N ILE A 97 10.02 1.93 18.65
CA ILE A 97 8.66 2.24 19.10
C ILE A 97 8.14 1.05 19.90
N ARG A 98 7.95 1.26 21.20
CA ARG A 98 7.47 0.26 22.16
C ARG A 98 5.97 0.00 22.03
N HIS A 99 5.58 -0.72 20.98
CA HIS A 99 4.19 -1.13 20.75
C HIS A 99 4.11 -2.63 20.48
N LEU A 100 3.77 -3.41 21.51
CA LEU A 100 3.85 -4.88 21.48
C LEU A 100 3.05 -5.50 20.33
N GLY A 101 1.83 -5.01 20.05
CA GLY A 101 1.01 -5.52 18.95
C GLY A 101 1.59 -5.26 17.55
N LYS A 102 2.46 -4.27 17.39
CA LYS A 102 3.14 -3.97 16.12
C LYS A 102 4.43 -4.76 16.04
N LEU A 103 5.18 -4.89 17.14
CA LEU A 103 6.35 -5.78 17.21
C LEU A 103 5.98 -7.24 16.92
N LYS A 104 4.88 -7.74 17.50
CA LYS A 104 4.34 -9.08 17.23
C LYS A 104 3.88 -9.30 15.79
N SER A 105 3.57 -8.25 15.04
CA SER A 105 3.19 -8.39 13.63
C SER A 105 4.38 -8.68 12.71
N VAL A 106 5.60 -8.27 13.07
CA VAL A 106 6.78 -8.43 12.20
C VAL A 106 7.10 -9.92 11.94
N PRO A 107 7.27 -10.80 12.95
CA PRO A 107 7.50 -12.23 12.70
C PRO A 107 6.32 -12.93 12.02
N ARG A 108 5.08 -12.50 12.27
CA ARG A 108 3.90 -13.04 11.56
C ARG A 108 3.92 -12.67 10.08
N ASN A 109 4.30 -11.44 9.75
CA ASN A 109 4.46 -11.00 8.37
C ASN A 109 5.67 -11.66 7.70
N ALA A 110 6.74 -11.95 8.45
CA ALA A 110 7.87 -12.74 7.96
C ALA A 110 7.42 -14.15 7.54
N GLN A 111 6.59 -14.81 8.36
CA GLN A 111 6.00 -16.10 7.99
C GLN A 111 5.21 -16.02 6.68
N MET A 112 4.31 -15.03 6.54
CA MET A 112 3.56 -14.81 5.30
C MET A 112 4.48 -14.62 4.10
N VAL A 113 5.56 -13.83 4.25
CA VAL A 113 6.55 -13.60 3.18
C VAL A 113 7.21 -14.91 2.76
N LEU A 114 7.62 -15.74 3.72
CA LEU A 114 8.26 -17.03 3.46
C LEU A 114 7.29 -18.04 2.82
N ASP A 115 6.05 -18.10 3.28
CA ASP A 115 5.03 -19.00 2.72
C ASP A 115 4.76 -18.66 1.26
N VAL A 116 4.60 -17.38 0.95
CA VAL A 116 4.44 -16.88 -0.42
C VAL A 116 5.68 -17.16 -1.26
N ALA A 117 6.88 -16.88 -0.75
CA ALA A 117 8.13 -17.10 -1.48
C ALA A 117 8.31 -18.59 -1.83
N LYS A 118 7.91 -19.50 -0.93
CA LYS A 118 7.91 -20.94 -1.20
C LYS A 118 6.98 -21.33 -2.35
N GLU A 119 5.82 -20.70 -2.47
CA GLU A 119 4.83 -21.02 -3.50
C GLU A 119 5.06 -20.29 -4.84
N LYS A 120 5.62 -19.09 -4.80
CA LYS A 120 5.72 -18.15 -5.94
C LYS A 120 7.15 -17.82 -6.35
N GLY A 121 8.14 -18.38 -5.67
CA GLY A 121 9.57 -18.12 -5.89
C GLY A 121 10.11 -16.93 -5.08
N SER A 122 9.33 -15.86 -4.94
CA SER A 122 9.62 -14.74 -4.03
C SER A 122 8.35 -13.96 -3.71
N PHE A 123 8.40 -13.11 -2.67
CA PHE A 123 7.31 -12.19 -2.39
C PHE A 123 7.17 -11.14 -3.51
N GLY A 124 8.29 -10.72 -4.12
CA GLY A 124 8.29 -9.82 -5.27
C GLY A 124 7.58 -10.39 -6.49
N ALA A 125 7.79 -11.68 -6.80
CA ALA A 125 7.07 -12.38 -7.87
C ALA A 125 5.57 -12.37 -7.62
N PHE A 126 5.15 -12.70 -6.40
CA PHE A 126 3.75 -12.66 -6.00
C PHE A 126 3.10 -11.27 -6.18
N ILE A 127 3.77 -10.20 -5.74
CA ILE A 127 3.26 -8.83 -5.89
C ILE A 127 3.23 -8.39 -7.35
N ALA A 128 4.27 -8.74 -8.13
CA ALA A 128 4.36 -8.39 -9.54
C ALA A 128 3.27 -9.06 -10.37
N ASP A 129 3.02 -10.35 -10.14
CA ASP A 129 2.13 -11.18 -10.96
C ASP A 129 0.64 -11.02 -10.63
N TRP A 130 0.32 -10.38 -9.50
CA TRP A 130 -1.07 -10.11 -9.15
C TRP A 130 -1.70 -9.09 -10.12
N PRO A 131 -2.82 -9.38 -10.78
CA PRO A 131 -3.41 -8.47 -11.78
C PRO A 131 -3.93 -7.18 -11.15
N GLU A 132 -3.58 -6.03 -11.73
CA GLU A 132 -4.04 -4.71 -11.29
C GLU A 132 -5.57 -4.56 -11.35
N THR A 133 -6.20 -5.29 -12.27
CA THR A 133 -7.67 -5.36 -12.40
C THR A 133 -8.37 -5.98 -11.18
N ASP A 134 -7.62 -6.67 -10.30
CA ASP A 134 -8.07 -7.21 -9.01
C ASP A 134 -7.15 -6.75 -7.86
N ILE A 135 -6.74 -5.48 -7.85
CA ILE A 135 -5.86 -4.97 -6.80
C ILE A 135 -6.52 -5.02 -5.41
N VAL A 136 -7.85 -4.86 -5.33
CA VAL A 136 -8.61 -5.07 -4.08
C VAL A 136 -8.49 -6.51 -3.56
N GLY A 137 -8.43 -7.50 -4.46
CA GLY A 137 -8.14 -8.88 -4.10
C GLY A 137 -6.79 -9.03 -3.39
N LEU A 138 -5.75 -8.36 -3.90
CA LEU A 138 -4.43 -8.35 -3.27
C LEU A 138 -4.48 -7.74 -1.87
N TRP A 139 -5.25 -6.66 -1.68
CA TRP A 139 -5.41 -6.03 -0.35
C TRP A 139 -6.02 -7.00 0.65
N LYS A 140 -7.07 -7.73 0.21
CA LYS A 140 -7.74 -8.72 1.05
C LYS A 140 -6.82 -9.88 1.39
N TYR A 141 -6.04 -10.36 0.43
CA TYR A 141 -5.04 -11.39 0.69
C TYR A 141 -4.06 -10.94 1.77
N LEU A 142 -3.44 -9.77 1.60
CA LEU A 142 -2.49 -9.21 2.57
C LEU A 142 -3.14 -9.00 3.95
N ALA A 143 -4.38 -8.53 4.00
CA ALA A 143 -5.10 -8.34 5.26
C ALA A 143 -5.46 -9.66 5.95
N LYS A 144 -5.74 -10.72 5.18
CA LYS A 144 -6.11 -12.04 5.70
C LYS A 144 -4.90 -12.84 6.19
N HIS A 145 -3.82 -12.81 5.41
CA HIS A 145 -2.63 -13.65 5.65
C HIS A 145 -1.56 -12.92 6.48
N GLY A 146 -1.52 -11.60 6.43
CA GLY A 146 -0.64 -10.79 7.25
C GLY A 146 -1.28 -10.37 8.57
N ASN A 147 -0.54 -9.56 9.32
CA ASN A 147 -0.94 -9.02 10.60
C ASN A 147 -0.75 -7.49 10.61
N GLN A 148 -1.76 -6.76 11.12
CA GLN A 148 -1.84 -5.29 11.07
C GLN A 148 -1.94 -4.68 9.65
N LEU A 149 -2.37 -5.47 8.65
CA LEU A 149 -2.48 -5.05 7.25
C LEU A 149 -3.91 -4.72 6.79
N GLY A 150 -4.87 -4.63 7.71
CA GLY A 150 -6.25 -4.24 7.41
C GLY A 150 -6.44 -2.76 7.03
N GLY A 151 -7.63 -2.43 6.56
CA GLY A 151 -8.01 -1.06 6.18
C GLY A 151 -7.05 -0.47 5.14
N LEU A 152 -6.52 0.73 5.41
CA LEU A 152 -5.62 1.42 4.51
C LEU A 152 -4.16 0.95 4.58
N SER A 153 -3.82 -0.05 5.42
CA SER A 153 -2.44 -0.52 5.53
C SER A 153 -1.98 -1.26 4.28
N ALA A 154 -2.75 -2.23 3.77
CA ALA A 154 -2.43 -2.94 2.54
C ALA A 154 -2.28 -2.02 1.31
N PRO A 155 -3.26 -1.17 0.93
CA PRO A 155 -3.12 -0.30 -0.24
C PRO A 155 -1.94 0.69 -0.10
N ARG A 156 -1.68 1.23 1.11
CA ARG A 156 -0.54 2.13 1.32
C ARG A 156 0.79 1.39 1.25
N PHE A 157 0.87 0.17 1.77
CA PHE A 157 2.05 -0.68 1.61
C PHE A 157 2.35 -0.92 0.12
N LEU A 158 1.35 -1.30 -0.66
CA LEU A 158 1.49 -1.52 -2.11
C LEU A 158 1.98 -0.26 -2.82
N ARG A 159 1.43 0.92 -2.47
CA ARG A 159 1.92 2.20 -2.99
C ARG A 159 3.37 2.46 -2.60
N MET A 160 3.78 2.13 -1.37
CA MET A 160 5.15 2.34 -0.88
C MET A 160 6.18 1.46 -1.62
N VAL A 161 5.83 0.22 -1.98
CA VAL A 161 6.69 -0.66 -2.77
C VAL A 161 6.58 -0.40 -4.28
N GLY A 162 5.65 0.43 -4.71
CA GLY A 162 5.45 0.81 -6.11
C GLY A 162 4.56 -0.14 -6.91
N LYS A 163 3.80 -1.05 -6.29
CA LYS A 163 2.75 -1.80 -7.00
C LYS A 163 1.64 -0.84 -7.38
N ASP A 164 1.18 -0.92 -8.62
CA ASP A 164 0.10 -0.07 -9.09
C ASP A 164 -1.19 -0.36 -8.32
N THR A 165 -1.73 0.67 -7.68
CA THR A 165 -2.86 0.58 -6.76
C THR A 165 -3.48 1.95 -6.57
N PHE A 166 -4.80 1.98 -6.39
CA PHE A 166 -5.47 3.15 -5.83
C PHE A 166 -5.47 3.11 -4.31
N ILE A 167 -5.76 4.25 -3.67
CA ILE A 167 -5.91 4.34 -2.21
C ILE A 167 -7.28 4.98 -1.93
N PRO A 168 -8.16 4.32 -1.16
CA PRO A 168 -9.45 4.89 -0.80
C PRO A 168 -9.28 5.92 0.32
N THR A 169 -8.67 7.06 -0.01
CA THR A 169 -8.60 8.23 0.87
C THR A 169 -9.97 8.89 1.02
N ASP A 170 -10.11 9.77 2.00
CA ASP A 170 -11.37 10.49 2.22
C ASP A 170 -11.74 11.35 1.00
N ASP A 171 -10.77 12.07 0.41
CA ASP A 171 -10.99 12.84 -0.83
C ASP A 171 -11.40 11.96 -2.01
N MET A 172 -10.74 10.82 -2.19
CA MET A 172 -11.10 9.88 -3.25
C MET A 172 -12.52 9.32 -3.05
N ALA A 173 -12.88 8.97 -1.81
CA ALA A 173 -14.22 8.52 -1.48
C ALA A 173 -15.27 9.61 -1.72
N ALA A 174 -14.98 10.85 -1.30
CA ALA A 174 -15.86 12.00 -1.52
C ALA A 174 -16.10 12.25 -3.02
N ALA A 175 -15.06 12.17 -3.85
CA ALA A 175 -15.17 12.30 -5.30
C ALA A 175 -16.08 11.21 -5.90
N LEU A 176 -15.92 9.94 -5.48
CA LEU A 176 -16.78 8.86 -5.96
C LEU A 176 -18.24 8.98 -5.50
N ILE A 177 -18.47 9.46 -4.28
CA ILE A 177 -19.81 9.74 -3.76
C ILE A 177 -20.49 10.85 -4.56
N ALA A 178 -19.76 11.94 -4.85
CA ALA A 178 -20.27 13.02 -5.70
C ALA A 178 -20.66 12.53 -7.11
N GLN A 179 -19.99 11.50 -7.61
CA GLN A 179 -20.31 10.84 -8.88
C GLN A 179 -21.36 9.72 -8.78
N LYS A 180 -21.92 9.47 -7.59
CA LYS A 180 -22.90 8.41 -7.30
C LYS A 180 -22.42 7.00 -7.66
N ILE A 181 -21.11 6.75 -7.54
CA ILE A 181 -20.52 5.42 -7.76
C ILE A 181 -20.67 4.56 -6.50
N ILE A 182 -20.53 5.20 -5.33
CA ILE A 182 -20.75 4.63 -3.99
C ILE A 182 -21.51 5.66 -3.15
N ASP A 183 -22.18 5.20 -2.09
CA ASP A 183 -23.00 6.09 -1.24
C ASP A 183 -22.29 6.55 0.04
N LYS A 184 -21.19 5.87 0.38
CA LYS A 184 -20.41 6.09 1.61
C LYS A 184 -18.96 5.62 1.41
N PRO A 185 -18.02 5.99 2.29
CA PRO A 185 -16.64 5.51 2.19
C PRO A 185 -16.55 3.98 2.05
N PRO A 186 -15.78 3.47 1.06
CA PRO A 186 -15.87 2.08 0.64
C PRO A 186 -15.16 1.15 1.63
N THR A 187 -15.95 0.54 2.51
CA THR A 187 -15.49 -0.44 3.51
C THR A 187 -16.02 -1.84 3.27
N SER A 188 -17.13 -1.97 2.54
CA SER A 188 -17.73 -3.26 2.21
C SER A 188 -17.11 -3.88 0.95
N GLN A 189 -17.20 -5.20 0.81
CA GLN A 189 -16.75 -5.90 -0.40
C GLN A 189 -17.46 -5.38 -1.66
N ARG A 190 -18.76 -5.06 -1.56
CA ARG A 190 -19.56 -4.54 -2.67
C ARG A 190 -19.04 -3.18 -3.11
N ASP A 191 -18.87 -2.26 -2.17
CA ASP A 191 -18.43 -0.89 -2.50
C ASP A 191 -17.01 -0.89 -3.06
N LEU A 192 -16.11 -1.72 -2.51
CA LEU A 192 -14.76 -1.87 -3.04
C LEU A 192 -14.74 -2.48 -4.45
N ALA A 193 -15.67 -3.37 -4.78
CA ALA A 193 -15.79 -3.92 -6.14
C ALA A 193 -16.27 -2.87 -7.15
N LEU A 194 -17.23 -2.02 -6.76
CA LEU A 194 -17.68 -0.88 -7.58
C LEU A 194 -16.54 0.10 -7.82
N VAL A 195 -15.74 0.38 -6.80
CA VAL A 195 -14.54 1.21 -6.92
C VAL A 195 -13.53 0.59 -7.89
N GLN A 196 -13.19 -0.70 -7.72
CA GLN A 196 -12.27 -1.41 -8.63
C GLN A 196 -12.76 -1.32 -10.08
N GLN A 197 -14.07 -1.51 -10.31
CA GLN A 197 -14.65 -1.43 -11.64
C GLN A 197 -14.49 -0.03 -12.26
N ALA A 198 -14.75 1.04 -11.49
CA ALA A 198 -14.56 2.41 -11.96
C ALA A 198 -13.09 2.68 -12.35
N PHE A 199 -12.15 2.22 -11.53
CA PHE A 199 -10.71 2.33 -11.82
C PHE A 199 -10.28 1.51 -13.03
N ASN A 200 -10.79 0.29 -13.19
CA ASN A 200 -10.53 -0.53 -14.36
C ASN A 200 -11.06 0.13 -15.64
N GLN A 201 -12.24 0.75 -15.58
CA GLN A 201 -12.81 1.48 -16.72
C GLN A 201 -11.93 2.69 -17.09
N TRP A 202 -11.58 3.56 -16.14
CA TRP A 202 -10.71 4.70 -16.42
C TRP A 202 -9.32 4.27 -16.90
N HIS A 203 -8.79 3.15 -16.39
CA HIS A 203 -7.55 2.57 -16.90
C HIS A 203 -7.70 2.13 -18.36
N ALA A 204 -8.78 1.42 -18.71
CA ALA A 204 -9.03 0.98 -20.08
C ALA A 204 -9.22 2.16 -21.05
N GLU A 205 -9.86 3.24 -20.61
CA GLU A 205 -10.08 4.45 -21.40
C GLU A 205 -8.78 5.24 -21.67
N SER A 206 -7.84 5.22 -20.73
CA SER A 206 -6.69 6.15 -20.73
C SER A 206 -5.32 5.52 -20.86
N GLY A 207 -5.19 4.21 -20.57
CA GLY A 207 -3.91 3.54 -20.35
C GLY A 207 -3.17 3.98 -19.09
N ARG A 208 -3.73 4.87 -18.26
CA ARG A 208 -3.03 5.38 -17.07
C ARG A 208 -3.01 4.38 -15.91
N PRO A 209 -1.90 4.30 -15.16
CA PRO A 209 -1.84 3.53 -13.91
C PRO A 209 -2.91 3.93 -12.89
N LEU A 210 -3.37 2.95 -12.10
CA LEU A 210 -4.34 3.15 -11.02
C LEU A 210 -3.84 4.18 -9.99
N CYS A 211 -2.53 4.21 -9.72
CA CYS A 211 -1.94 5.16 -8.78
C CYS A 211 -2.06 6.61 -9.25
N GLN A 212 -1.97 6.85 -10.55
CA GLN A 212 -2.16 8.18 -11.14
C GLN A 212 -3.63 8.57 -11.09
N LEU A 213 -4.52 7.69 -11.57
CA LEU A 213 -5.97 7.89 -11.52
C LEU A 213 -6.45 8.18 -10.09
N SER A 214 -5.86 7.51 -9.10
CA SER A 214 -6.17 7.69 -7.69
C SER A 214 -5.81 9.09 -7.19
N VAL A 215 -4.67 9.62 -7.61
CA VAL A 215 -4.22 10.97 -7.24
C VAL A 215 -5.04 12.02 -7.98
N MET A 216 -5.24 11.84 -9.30
CA MET A 216 -6.08 12.72 -10.11
C MET A 216 -7.48 12.87 -9.50
N LEU A 217 -8.12 11.73 -9.16
CA LEU A 217 -9.48 11.73 -8.61
C LEU A 217 -9.54 12.45 -7.25
N ALA A 218 -8.58 12.21 -6.36
CA ALA A 218 -8.52 12.90 -5.06
C ALA A 218 -8.40 14.43 -5.23
N HIS A 219 -7.69 14.90 -6.27
CA HIS A 219 -7.56 16.32 -6.58
C HIS A 219 -8.80 16.96 -7.25
N THR A 220 -9.86 16.19 -7.48
CA THR A 220 -11.16 16.74 -7.91
C THR A 220 -12.00 17.28 -6.76
N VAL A 221 -11.62 16.98 -5.51
CA VAL A 221 -12.24 17.54 -4.31
C VAL A 221 -11.56 18.85 -3.94
N ASN A 222 -12.35 19.89 -3.73
CA ASN A 222 -11.87 21.18 -3.24
C ASN A 222 -11.98 21.23 -1.72
N HIS A 223 -10.94 21.77 -1.09
CA HIS A 223 -10.88 22.14 0.33
C HIS A 223 -11.00 23.65 0.46
#